data_AF-A0A1H1RL27-F1
#
_entry.id   AF-A0A1H1RL27-F1
#
_cell.length_a   1.000
_cell.length_b   1.000
_cell.length_c   1.000
_cell.angle_alpha   90.00
_cell.angle_beta   90.00
_cell.angle_gamma   90.00
#
_symmetry.space_group_name_H-M   'P 1'
#
loop_
_entity.id
_entity.type
_entity.pdbx_description
1 polymer ?
#
loop_
_entity_poly.entity_id
_entity_poly.type
_entity_poly.pdbx_seq_one_letter_code
_entity_poly.pdbx_strand_id
1 'polypeptide(L)'
;MPLLTIVPPMPGAERRFKPFVDFVRAAGWETEFVRLEWPGRVPPFGSTELFPQVDAQTVGKVVMGFSLGGLYSHLGALRARHLILGSISPFFLEDDEEPQRWMVSYRAGNADTPADILVGGKEDEQMHRRATALRDFYRQHTYTVVPDAEHELWHPNYLQAIKTALDRLKPQAA
;
A
#
# COMPACT_ATOMS: atom_id res chain seq x y z
N MET A 1 13.68 4.02 -17.04
CA MET A 1 12.70 4.73 -16.20
C MET A 1 12.58 4.01 -14.87
N PRO A 2 12.36 4.71 -13.75
CA PRO A 2 12.13 4.05 -12.46
C PRO A 2 10.84 3.21 -12.50
N LEU A 3 10.78 2.14 -11.70
CA LEU A 3 9.70 1.14 -11.71
C LEU A 3 8.92 1.18 -10.39
N LEU A 4 7.59 1.23 -10.49
CA LEU A 4 6.65 1.09 -9.38
C LEU A 4 6.01 -0.30 -9.42
N THR A 5 6.22 -1.09 -8.38
CA THR A 5 5.58 -2.41 -8.22
C THR A 5 4.29 -2.25 -7.44
N ILE A 6 3.15 -2.55 -8.06
CA ILE A 6 1.83 -2.40 -7.46
C ILE A 6 1.37 -3.74 -6.88
N VAL A 7 0.96 -3.74 -5.61
CA VAL A 7 0.30 -4.89 -4.98
C VAL A 7 -1.22 -4.72 -5.13
N PRO A 8 -1.88 -5.53 -5.97
CA PRO A 8 -3.32 -5.41 -6.16
C PRO A 8 -4.08 -5.89 -4.92
N PRO A 9 -5.32 -5.41 -4.69
CA PRO A 9 -6.13 -5.88 -3.57
C PRO A 9 -6.64 -7.32 -3.77
N MET A 10 -6.67 -7.82 -5.00
CA MET A 10 -7.08 -9.19 -5.32
C MET A 10 -6.50 -9.64 -6.68
N PRO A 11 -6.38 -10.96 -6.93
CA PRO A 11 -5.94 -11.49 -8.22
C PRO A 11 -6.82 -10.97 -9.37
N GLY A 12 -6.20 -10.53 -10.48
CA GLY A 12 -6.93 -10.07 -11.66
C GLY A 12 -7.43 -8.61 -11.59
N ALA A 13 -7.16 -7.89 -10.50
CA ALA A 13 -7.59 -6.49 -10.34
C ALA A 13 -6.80 -5.50 -11.22
N GLU A 14 -5.70 -5.91 -11.84
CA GLU A 14 -4.78 -5.05 -12.60
C GLU A 14 -5.50 -4.30 -13.73
N ARG A 15 -6.53 -4.91 -14.33
CA ARG A 15 -7.36 -4.27 -15.36
C ARG A 15 -8.04 -2.99 -14.88
N ARG A 16 -8.44 -2.94 -13.61
CA ARG A 16 -9.09 -1.77 -13.00
C ARG A 16 -8.11 -0.63 -12.71
N PHE A 17 -6.80 -0.93 -12.66
CA PHE A 17 -5.76 0.05 -12.42
C PHE A 17 -5.30 0.80 -13.67
N LYS A 18 -5.89 0.54 -14.86
CA LYS A 18 -5.46 1.21 -16.09
C LYS A 18 -5.37 2.75 -15.98
N PRO A 19 -6.37 3.47 -15.42
CA PRO A 19 -6.26 4.92 -15.25
C PRO A 19 -5.06 5.33 -14.37
N PHE A 20 -4.82 4.57 -13.30
CA PHE A 20 -3.70 4.79 -12.40
C PHE A 20 -2.35 4.49 -13.08
N VAL A 21 -2.26 3.41 -13.87
CA VAL A 21 -1.06 3.08 -14.65
C VAL A 21 -0.74 4.17 -15.65
N ASP A 22 -1.74 4.67 -16.37
CA ASP A 22 -1.57 5.75 -17.34
C ASP A 22 -1.07 7.03 -16.64
N PHE A 23 -1.59 7.34 -15.44
CA PHE A 23 -1.10 8.43 -14.60
C PHE A 23 0.37 8.26 -14.15
N VAL A 24 0.74 7.08 -13.64
CA VAL A 24 2.11 6.79 -13.19
C VAL A 24 3.10 6.89 -14.35
N ARG A 25 2.71 6.40 -15.53
CA ARG A 25 3.49 6.55 -16.77
C ARG A 25 3.67 8.00 -17.18
N ALA A 26 2.61 8.81 -17.13
CA ALA A 26 2.69 10.24 -17.38
C ALA A 26 3.61 10.96 -16.36
N ALA A 27 3.72 10.44 -15.13
CA ALA A 27 4.66 10.91 -14.12
C ALA A 27 6.12 10.45 -14.35
N GLY A 28 6.39 9.67 -15.39
CA GLY A 28 7.73 9.23 -15.79
C GLY A 28 8.19 7.91 -15.16
N TRP A 29 7.25 7.07 -14.70
CA TRP A 29 7.52 5.77 -14.08
C TRP A 29 6.92 4.63 -14.89
N GLU A 30 7.59 3.48 -14.91
CA GLU A 30 6.98 2.23 -15.35
C GLU A 30 6.22 1.55 -14.21
N THR A 31 5.30 0.65 -14.55
CA THR A 31 4.52 -0.12 -13.58
C THR A 31 4.60 -1.62 -13.85
N GLU A 32 4.69 -2.40 -12.80
CA GLU A 32 4.41 -3.84 -12.81
C GLU A 32 3.45 -4.20 -11.67
N PHE A 33 2.88 -5.41 -11.71
CA PHE A 33 1.96 -5.89 -10.68
C PHE A 33 2.51 -7.16 -10.03
N VAL A 34 2.37 -7.24 -8.71
CA VAL A 34 2.54 -8.49 -7.98
C VAL A 34 1.43 -9.45 -8.39
N ARG A 35 1.81 -10.67 -8.75
CA ARG A 35 0.86 -11.76 -9.01
C ARG A 35 0.49 -12.41 -7.69
N LEU A 36 -0.80 -12.42 -7.38
CA LEU A 36 -1.36 -13.05 -6.19
C LEU A 36 -2.14 -14.29 -6.60
N GLU A 37 -1.99 -15.35 -5.83
CA GLU A 37 -2.83 -16.54 -5.89
C GLU A 37 -3.57 -16.69 -4.56
N TRP A 38 -4.90 -16.57 -4.60
CA TRP A 38 -5.75 -16.82 -3.45
C TRP A 38 -6.13 -18.30 -3.39
N PRO A 39 -6.15 -18.93 -2.19
CA PRO A 39 -6.60 -20.31 -2.04
C PRO A 39 -8.11 -20.48 -2.26
N GLY A 40 -8.86 -19.38 -2.33
CA GLY A 40 -10.31 -19.38 -2.49
C GLY A 40 -10.86 -18.07 -3.07
N ARG A 41 -12.18 -17.88 -2.95
CA ARG A 41 -12.90 -16.74 -3.53
C ARG A 41 -12.81 -15.45 -2.70
N VAL A 42 -12.40 -15.57 -1.43
CA VAL A 42 -12.28 -14.46 -0.48
C VAL A 42 -10.80 -14.28 -0.11
N PRO A 43 -10.39 -13.09 0.35
CA PRO A 43 -9.07 -12.91 0.93
C PRO A 43 -8.84 -13.96 2.04
N PRO A 44 -7.63 -14.54 2.14
CA PRO A 44 -7.32 -15.52 3.16
C PRO A 44 -7.08 -14.84 4.52
N PHE A 45 -8.12 -14.22 5.08
CA PHE A 45 -8.07 -13.58 6.39
C PHE A 45 -7.59 -14.56 7.46
N GLY A 46 -6.63 -14.13 8.28
CA GLY A 46 -6.03 -14.95 9.33
C GLY A 46 -4.95 -15.92 8.86
N SER A 47 -4.55 -15.90 7.58
CA SER A 47 -3.50 -16.77 7.02
C SER A 47 -2.41 -15.95 6.35
N THR A 48 -1.14 -16.12 6.73
CA THR A 48 -0.02 -15.34 6.17
C THR A 48 0.44 -15.79 4.79
N GLU A 49 -0.29 -16.67 4.10
CA GLU A 49 0.17 -17.35 2.88
C GLU A 49 0.42 -16.42 1.68
N LEU A 50 -0.19 -15.23 1.66
CA LEU A 50 0.04 -14.24 0.60
C LEU A 50 1.35 -13.47 0.80
N PHE A 51 1.83 -13.33 2.03
CA PHE A 51 2.98 -12.45 2.32
C PHE A 51 4.28 -12.94 1.66
N PRO A 52 4.61 -14.24 1.66
CA PRO A 52 5.76 -14.74 0.89
C PRO A 52 5.67 -14.49 -0.62
N GLN A 53 4.46 -14.53 -1.20
CA GLN A 53 4.25 -14.23 -2.62
C GLN A 53 4.59 -12.77 -2.94
N VAL A 54 4.20 -11.85 -2.05
CA VAL A 54 4.51 -10.42 -2.16
C VAL A 54 6.00 -10.18 -1.98
N ASP A 55 6.63 -10.74 -0.94
CA ASP A 55 8.05 -10.51 -0.63
C ASP A 55 8.94 -10.93 -1.81
N ALA A 56 8.70 -12.12 -2.36
CA ALA A 56 9.47 -12.67 -3.48
C ALA A 56 9.47 -11.77 -4.72
N GLN A 57 8.43 -10.97 -4.91
CA GLN A 57 8.24 -10.10 -6.07
C GLN A 57 8.64 -8.64 -5.82
N THR A 58 8.94 -8.25 -4.57
CA THR A 58 9.10 -6.84 -4.17
C THR A 58 10.49 -6.49 -3.63
N VAL A 59 11.39 -7.45 -3.49
CA VAL A 59 12.77 -7.24 -2.99
C VAL A 59 13.47 -6.09 -3.72
N GLY A 60 13.91 -5.09 -2.97
CA GLY A 60 14.67 -3.94 -3.49
C GLY A 60 13.86 -2.96 -4.35
N LYS A 61 12.53 -3.10 -4.44
CA LYS A 61 11.66 -2.27 -5.30
C LYS A 61 10.97 -1.16 -4.53
N VAL A 62 10.45 -0.16 -5.27
CA VAL A 62 9.46 0.77 -4.74
C VAL A 62 8.10 0.12 -4.91
N VAL A 63 7.38 -0.05 -3.81
CA VAL A 63 6.15 -0.83 -3.76
C VAL A 63 5.01 0.06 -3.36
N MET A 64 3.88 -0.07 -4.05
CA MET A 64 2.65 0.60 -3.67
C MET A 64 1.52 -0.40 -3.45
N GLY A 65 0.78 -0.18 -2.37
CA GLY A 65 -0.48 -0.87 -2.13
C GLY A 65 -1.54 0.14 -1.68
N PHE A 66 -2.78 -0.10 -2.11
CA PHE A 66 -3.95 0.66 -1.67
C PHE A 66 -4.97 -0.30 -1.05
N SER A 67 -5.67 0.11 0.01
CA SER A 67 -6.68 -0.74 0.66
C SER A 67 -6.07 -2.08 1.11
N LEU A 68 -6.69 -3.20 0.73
CA LEU A 68 -6.20 -4.55 0.96
C LEU A 68 -4.82 -4.80 0.35
N GLY A 69 -4.52 -4.19 -0.80
CA GLY A 69 -3.17 -4.23 -1.39
C GLY A 69 -2.15 -3.53 -0.51
N GLY A 70 -2.54 -2.46 0.19
CA GLY A 70 -1.69 -1.76 1.16
C GLY A 70 -1.34 -2.64 2.36
N LEU A 71 -2.29 -3.43 2.88
CA LEU A 71 -2.00 -4.42 3.92
C LEU A 71 -0.99 -5.47 3.43
N TYR A 72 -1.21 -6.01 2.22
CA TYR A 72 -0.29 -6.98 1.63
C TYR A 72 1.10 -6.40 1.42
N SER A 73 1.22 -5.13 1.02
CA SER A 73 2.51 -4.44 0.95
C SER A 73 3.15 -4.28 2.33
N HIS A 74 2.39 -3.82 3.31
CA HIS A 74 2.90 -3.57 4.66
C HIS A 74 3.45 -4.84 5.34
N LEU A 75 2.72 -5.95 5.22
CA LEU A 75 3.08 -7.22 5.87
C LEU A 75 3.92 -8.16 4.99
N GLY A 76 3.86 -7.99 3.67
CA GLY A 76 4.50 -8.89 2.70
C GLY A 76 5.73 -8.31 2.03
N ALA A 77 5.83 -7.00 1.81
CA ALA A 77 6.97 -6.42 1.08
C ALA A 77 8.14 -6.06 2.02
N LEU A 78 8.52 -6.99 2.90
CA LEU A 78 9.45 -6.73 4.01
C LEU A 78 10.85 -6.33 3.57
N ARG A 79 11.25 -6.73 2.36
CA ARG A 79 12.56 -6.39 1.76
C ARG A 79 12.44 -5.36 0.64
N ALA A 80 11.33 -4.63 0.55
CA ALA A 80 11.19 -3.51 -0.38
C ALA A 80 12.18 -2.40 -0.03
N ARG A 81 12.55 -1.61 -1.05
CA ARG A 81 13.37 -0.41 -0.87
C ARG A 81 12.56 0.74 -0.27
N HIS A 82 11.28 0.83 -0.62
CA HIS A 82 10.37 1.88 -0.18
C HIS A 82 8.92 1.44 -0.33
N LEU A 83 8.04 1.87 0.58
CA LEU A 83 6.61 1.59 0.55
C LEU A 83 5.79 2.87 0.35
N ILE A 84 4.75 2.81 -0.49
CA ILE A 84 3.69 3.81 -0.57
C ILE A 84 2.40 3.10 -0.17
N LEU A 85 1.88 3.42 1.02
CA LEU A 85 0.75 2.75 1.65
C LEU A 85 -0.46 3.69 1.66
N GLY A 86 -1.42 3.45 0.78
CA GLY A 86 -2.65 4.23 0.71
C GLY A 86 -3.82 3.54 1.38
N SER A 87 -4.51 4.24 2.28
CA SER A 87 -5.77 3.82 2.92
C SER A 87 -5.81 2.34 3.29
N ILE A 88 -4.96 1.85 4.18
CA ILE A 88 -4.99 0.41 4.53
C ILE A 88 -6.30 0.09 5.26
N SER A 89 -7.20 -0.65 4.59
CA SER A 89 -8.58 -0.87 5.06
C SER A 89 -9.01 -2.27 5.51
N PRO A 90 -8.20 -3.35 5.45
CA PRO A 90 -8.50 -4.54 6.24
C PRO A 90 -8.06 -4.35 7.70
N PHE A 91 -8.77 -4.98 8.63
CA PHE A 91 -8.51 -4.84 10.06
C PHE A 91 -7.31 -5.69 10.51
N PHE A 92 -6.49 -5.14 11.39
CA PHE A 92 -5.39 -5.80 12.09
C PHE A 92 -5.86 -6.42 13.40
N LEU A 93 -4.97 -7.19 14.05
CA LEU A 93 -5.22 -7.73 15.39
C LEU A 93 -5.52 -6.63 16.42
N GLU A 94 -4.90 -5.46 16.26
CA GLU A 94 -5.03 -4.31 17.16
C GLU A 94 -6.28 -3.45 16.92
N ASP A 95 -7.08 -3.75 15.89
CA ASP A 95 -8.36 -3.07 15.71
C ASP A 95 -9.44 -3.68 16.61
N ASP A 96 -10.20 -2.81 17.28
CA ASP A 96 -11.34 -3.19 18.11
C ASP A 96 -12.56 -3.57 17.25
N GLU A 97 -13.35 -4.53 17.75
CA GLU A 97 -14.74 -4.83 17.31
C GLU A 97 -15.00 -5.17 15.83
N GLU A 98 -14.20 -6.05 15.20
CA GLU A 98 -14.45 -6.49 13.82
C GLU A 98 -14.41 -8.02 13.62
N PRO A 99 -15.47 -8.63 13.02
CA PRO A 99 -15.55 -10.07 12.84
C PRO A 99 -14.60 -10.61 11.75
N GLN A 100 -14.10 -9.76 10.85
CA GLN A 100 -13.21 -10.15 9.73
C GLN A 100 -11.86 -9.45 9.80
N ARG A 101 -11.17 -9.56 10.93
CA ARG A 101 -9.79 -9.08 11.09
C ARG A 101 -8.74 -10.11 10.68
N TRP A 102 -7.61 -9.61 10.22
CA TRP A 102 -6.40 -10.40 10.20
C TRP A 102 -5.97 -10.68 11.64
N MET A 103 -5.78 -11.96 11.96
CA MET A 103 -5.18 -12.39 13.23
C MET A 103 -3.65 -12.15 13.23
N VAL A 104 -3.21 -11.04 12.63
CA VAL A 104 -1.83 -10.64 12.44
C VAL A 104 -1.70 -9.17 12.86
N SER A 105 -0.67 -8.91 13.65
CA SER A 105 -0.31 -7.58 14.11
C SER A 105 0.24 -6.73 12.97
N TYR A 106 -0.11 -5.45 12.91
CA TYR A 106 0.60 -4.50 12.02
C TYR A 106 2.11 -4.44 12.34
N ARG A 107 2.51 -4.75 13.57
CA ARG A 107 3.92 -4.75 13.98
C ARG A 107 4.74 -5.88 13.36
N ALA A 108 4.09 -6.83 12.68
CA ALA A 108 4.78 -7.87 11.92
C ALA A 108 5.40 -7.36 10.60
N GLY A 109 5.15 -6.09 10.22
CA GLY A 109 5.85 -5.44 9.12
C GLY A 109 7.34 -5.19 9.41
N ASN A 110 8.02 -4.49 8.50
CA ASN A 110 9.40 -4.07 8.69
C ASN A 110 9.49 -2.55 8.93
N ALA A 111 9.68 -2.15 10.18
CA ALA A 111 9.77 -0.73 10.58
C ALA A 111 10.97 0.01 9.98
N ASP A 112 12.00 -0.70 9.49
CA ASP A 112 13.19 -0.13 8.86
C ASP A 112 12.98 0.22 7.39
N THR A 113 11.93 -0.29 6.74
CA THR A 113 11.60 0.09 5.36
C THR A 113 11.00 1.50 5.35
N PRO A 114 11.55 2.45 4.57
CA PRO A 114 10.97 3.78 4.45
C PRO A 114 9.56 3.73 3.84
N ALA A 115 8.62 4.53 4.38
CA ALA A 115 7.21 4.46 3.98
C ALA A 115 6.54 5.84 3.80
N ASP A 116 5.78 6.02 2.72
CA ASP A 116 4.80 7.10 2.59
C ASP A 116 3.42 6.57 2.96
N ILE A 117 2.82 7.12 4.02
CA ILE A 117 1.54 6.68 4.56
C ILE A 117 0.49 7.72 4.20
N LEU A 118 -0.55 7.29 3.48
CA LEU A 118 -1.61 8.15 2.96
C LEU A 118 -2.97 7.67 3.49
N VAL A 119 -3.80 8.60 3.96
CA VAL A 119 -5.20 8.33 4.37
C VAL A 119 -6.10 9.47 3.92
N GLY A 120 -7.33 9.17 3.50
CA GLY A 120 -8.25 10.14 2.93
C GLY A 120 -8.85 10.96 4.05
N GLY A 121 -8.91 12.28 3.90
CA GLY A 121 -9.39 13.18 4.93
C GLY A 121 -10.88 13.06 5.24
N LYS A 122 -11.65 12.33 4.41
CA LYS A 122 -13.06 12.00 4.63
C LYS A 122 -13.28 10.54 5.02
N GLU A 123 -12.22 9.76 5.20
CA GLU A 123 -12.34 8.40 5.72
C GLU A 123 -12.73 8.41 7.20
N ASP A 124 -13.26 7.29 7.69
CA ASP A 124 -13.74 7.21 9.07
C ASP A 124 -12.59 7.25 10.11
N GLU A 125 -12.97 7.44 11.38
CA GLU A 125 -12.02 7.52 12.48
C GLU A 125 -11.12 6.27 12.57
N GLN A 126 -11.63 5.09 12.23
CA GLN A 126 -10.88 3.84 12.30
C GLN A 126 -9.78 3.78 11.23
N MET A 127 -10.05 4.24 10.01
CA MET A 127 -9.03 4.44 8.96
C MET A 127 -7.93 5.39 9.43
N HIS A 128 -8.31 6.50 10.06
CA HIS A 128 -7.36 7.47 10.61
C HIS A 128 -6.53 6.88 11.76
N ARG A 129 -7.13 6.11 12.68
CA ARG A 129 -6.41 5.42 13.77
C ARG A 129 -5.39 4.43 13.22
N ARG A 130 -5.75 3.62 12.23
CA ARG A 130 -4.82 2.68 11.58
C ARG A 130 -3.66 3.39 10.89
N ALA A 131 -3.95 4.42 10.10
CA ALA A 131 -2.91 5.19 9.42
C ALA A 131 -1.95 5.84 10.44
N THR A 132 -2.48 6.30 11.58
CA THR A 132 -1.70 6.83 12.71
C THR A 132 -0.82 5.75 13.36
N ALA A 133 -1.36 4.56 13.59
CA ALA A 133 -0.59 3.44 14.15
C ALA A 133 0.56 3.01 13.23
N LEU A 134 0.33 3.00 11.92
CA LEU A 134 1.39 2.74 10.94
C LEU A 134 2.44 3.85 10.93
N ARG A 135 2.02 5.11 11.03
CA ARG A 135 2.96 6.23 11.20
C ARG A 135 3.86 5.98 12.41
N ASP A 136 3.28 5.67 13.56
CA ASP A 136 4.08 5.48 14.78
C ASP A 136 4.95 4.22 14.74
N PHE A 137 4.65 3.27 13.85
CA PHE A 137 5.43 2.06 13.62
C PHE A 137 6.70 2.29 12.78
N TYR A 138 6.60 3.02 11.68
CA TYR A 138 7.71 3.18 10.73
C TYR A 138 8.76 4.20 11.21
N ARG A 139 10.05 3.84 11.18
CA ARG A 139 11.14 4.73 11.63
C ARG A 139 11.41 5.89 10.69
N GLN A 140 11.22 5.66 9.39
CA GLN A 140 11.39 6.66 8.34
C GLN A 140 10.11 6.74 7.54
N HIS A 141 9.38 7.84 7.69
CA HIS A 141 8.09 7.96 7.02
C HIS A 141 7.75 9.37 6.56
N THR A 142 6.78 9.45 5.63
CA THR A 142 5.88 10.60 5.55
C THR A 142 4.46 10.17 5.93
N TYR A 143 3.68 11.11 6.44
CA TYR A 143 2.27 10.88 6.79
C TYR A 143 1.44 11.99 6.19
N THR A 144 0.49 11.63 5.33
CA THR A 144 -0.36 12.57 4.62
C THR A 144 -1.83 12.22 4.82
N VAL A 145 -2.57 13.17 5.42
CA VAL A 145 -4.02 13.20 5.31
C VAL A 145 -4.36 13.87 3.99
N VAL A 146 -4.88 13.10 3.04
CA VAL A 146 -5.19 13.54 1.69
C VAL A 146 -6.50 14.35 1.72
N PRO A 147 -6.46 15.66 1.47
CA PRO A 147 -7.63 16.51 1.68
C PRO A 147 -8.79 16.09 0.78
N ASP A 148 -10.01 16.20 1.29
CA ASP A 148 -11.29 15.93 0.61
C ASP A 148 -11.48 14.53 0.02
N ALA A 149 -10.49 13.66 0.14
CA ALA A 149 -10.52 12.32 -0.44
C ALA A 149 -11.27 11.34 0.46
N GLU A 150 -12.15 10.58 -0.16
CA GLU A 150 -12.73 9.35 0.39
C GLU A 150 -11.78 8.17 0.14
N HIS A 151 -12.24 6.94 0.39
CA HIS A 151 -11.51 5.71 0.15
C HIS A 151 -11.41 5.37 -1.36
N GLU A 152 -10.77 6.25 -2.13
CA GLU A 152 -10.75 6.18 -3.59
C GLU A 152 -9.37 6.54 -4.16
N LEU A 153 -8.62 5.54 -4.62
CA LEU A 153 -7.26 5.70 -5.15
C LEU A 153 -7.17 6.71 -6.30
N TRP A 154 -8.19 6.79 -7.15
CA TRP A 154 -8.22 7.68 -8.32
C TRP A 154 -8.68 9.10 -7.99
N HIS A 155 -8.96 9.40 -6.73
CA HIS A 155 -9.24 10.77 -6.30
C HIS A 155 -8.04 11.68 -6.68
N PRO A 156 -8.26 12.85 -7.28
CA PRO A 156 -7.17 13.72 -7.76
C PRO A 156 -6.13 14.04 -6.68
N ASN A 157 -6.58 14.24 -5.43
CA ASN A 157 -5.67 14.54 -4.32
C ASN A 157 -4.82 13.33 -3.92
N TYR A 158 -5.33 12.10 -4.09
CA TYR A 158 -4.53 10.87 -3.91
C TYR A 158 -3.46 10.77 -4.97
N LEU A 159 -3.84 10.95 -6.24
CA LEU A 159 -2.91 10.93 -7.35
C LEU A 159 -1.80 11.97 -7.16
N GLN A 160 -2.14 13.19 -6.72
CA GLN A 160 -1.16 14.23 -6.44
C GLN A 160 -0.21 13.87 -5.27
N ALA A 161 -0.73 13.31 -4.18
CA ALA A 161 0.09 12.85 -3.06
C ALA A 161 1.07 11.74 -3.51
N ILE A 162 0.58 10.77 -4.29
CA ILE A 162 1.40 9.67 -4.85
C ILE A 162 2.46 10.23 -5.80
N LYS A 163 2.13 11.16 -6.69
CA LYS A 163 3.11 11.80 -7.57
C LYS A 163 4.21 12.49 -6.77
N THR A 164 3.84 13.17 -5.69
CA THR A 164 4.80 13.85 -4.81
C THR A 164 5.76 12.83 -4.18
N ALA A 165 5.27 11.67 -3.73
CA ALA A 165 6.12 10.56 -3.27
C ALA A 165 7.03 10.04 -4.37
N LEU A 166 6.48 9.74 -5.55
CA LEU A 166 7.24 9.26 -6.70
C LEU A 166 8.32 10.25 -7.16
N ASP A 167 8.05 11.55 -7.14
CA ASP A 167 9.04 12.57 -7.51
C ASP A 167 10.22 12.61 -6.54
N ARG A 168 9.99 12.41 -5.24
CA ARG A 168 11.08 12.29 -4.24
C ARG A 168 11.93 11.03 -4.46
N LEU A 169 11.34 9.96 -4.97
CA LEU A 169 11.98 8.66 -5.15
C LEU A 169 12.66 8.49 -6.51
N LYS A 170 12.53 9.47 -7.41
CA LYS A 170 13.27 9.46 -8.68
C LYS A 170 14.77 9.47 -8.36
N PRO A 171 15.57 8.63 -9.04
CA PRO A 171 17.03 8.75 -8.96
C PRO A 171 17.42 10.18 -9.33
N GLN A 172 18.22 10.83 -8.49
CA GLN A 172 18.85 12.09 -8.89
C GLN A 172 19.70 11.79 -10.13
N ALA A 173 19.57 12.62 -11.16
CA ALA A 173 20.46 12.54 -12.31
C ALA A 173 21.89 12.73 -11.79
N ALA A 174 22.76 11.75 -12.08
CA ALA A 174 24.18 11.83 -11.76
C ALA A 174 24.85 12.96 -12.53
#